data_AF-A0A6I9PG13-F1
#
_entry.id   AF-A0A6I9PG13-F1
#
_cell.length_a   1.000
_cell.length_b   1.000
_cell.length_c   1.000
_cell.angle_alpha   90.00
_cell.angle_beta   90.00
_cell.angle_gamma   90.00
#
_symmetry.space_group_name_H-M   'P 1'
#
loop_
_entity.id
_entity.type
_entity.pdbx_description
1 polymer ?
#
loop_
_entity_poly.entity_id
_entity_poly.type
_entity_poly.pdbx_seq_one_letter_code
_entity_poly.pdbx_strand_id
1 'polypeptide(L)'
;SYKIINFAPTLLQIIVSEQVDFPVRQAAAIYLKNMVSQYWQDREPSLGEVVFPFNIHENDRQQIRDHLVEGIIRCPESIRSQLTMCLRVVIKHDFPGRWTAIVDKIGAYLQSQSSGSWYGSLLALYQLVKTYEYRKADERQPLLAAMQIFLPRIQQLISQLLADATIFSVLIQKQILKTFHALVQVCVRVHVFMCVFF
;
A
#
# COMPACT_ATOMS: atom_id res chain seq x y z
N SER A 1 7.34 9.07 27.08
CA SER A 1 6.95 8.06 26.08
C SER A 1 8.23 7.43 25.54
N TYR A 2 8.47 6.14 25.80
CA TYR A 2 9.69 5.44 25.38
C TYR A 2 9.69 5.33 23.85
N LYS A 3 10.52 6.09 23.15
CA LYS A 3 10.63 6.03 21.69
C LYS A 3 11.92 5.30 21.34
N ILE A 4 11.83 4.04 20.91
CA ILE A 4 12.99 3.33 20.35
C ILE A 4 13.08 3.76 18.89
N ILE A 5 13.96 4.74 18.62
CA ILE A 5 14.22 5.25 17.27
C ILE A 5 14.93 4.15 16.46
N ASN A 6 14.65 4.09 15.16
CA ASN A 6 15.18 3.13 14.19
C ASN A 6 14.71 1.68 14.38
N PHE A 7 13.81 1.38 15.32
CA PHE A 7 13.33 0.01 15.51
C PHE A 7 12.46 -0.47 14.35
N ALA A 8 11.47 0.34 13.93
CA ALA A 8 10.57 -0.06 12.84
C ALA A 8 11.30 -0.18 11.48
N PRO A 9 12.20 0.75 11.10
CA PRO A 9 13.01 0.62 9.90
C PRO A 9 13.93 -0.60 9.94
N THR A 10 14.54 -0.91 11.10
CA THR A 10 15.39 -2.10 11.24
C THR A 10 14.58 -3.39 11.04
N LEU A 11 13.35 -3.47 11.58
CA LEU A 11 12.46 -4.60 11.28
C LEU A 11 12.20 -4.73 9.78
N LEU A 12 11.93 -3.62 9.09
CA LEU A 12 11.73 -3.65 7.63
C LEU A 12 12.98 -4.14 6.88
N GLN A 13 14.18 -3.72 7.29
CA GLN A 13 15.44 -4.20 6.72
C GLN A 13 15.62 -5.72 6.93
N ILE A 14 15.31 -6.24 8.11
CA ILE A 14 15.34 -7.68 8.40
C ILE A 14 14.36 -8.42 7.49
N ILE A 15 13.13 -7.90 7.31
CA ILE A 15 12.08 -8.53 6.50
C ILE A 15 12.52 -8.67 5.03
N VAL A 16 13.16 -7.64 4.47
CA VAL A 16 13.56 -7.63 3.05
C VAL A 16 14.91 -8.33 2.80
N SER A 17 15.70 -8.58 3.85
CA SER A 17 17.00 -9.25 3.73
C SER A 17 16.84 -10.74 3.41
N GLU A 18 17.32 -11.16 2.25
CA GLU A 18 17.33 -12.58 1.85
C GLU A 18 18.38 -13.41 2.60
N GLN A 19 19.32 -12.75 3.30
CA GLN A 19 20.33 -13.40 4.14
C GLN A 19 19.77 -13.87 5.50
N VAL A 20 18.56 -13.41 5.86
CA VAL A 20 17.88 -13.81 7.10
C VAL A 20 16.95 -14.98 6.82
N ASP A 21 16.92 -15.95 7.74
CA ASP A 21 16.06 -17.12 7.62
C ASP A 21 14.57 -16.73 7.50
N PHE A 22 13.86 -17.43 6.62
CA PHE A 22 12.47 -17.14 6.31
C PHE A 22 11.54 -17.08 7.54
N PRO A 23 11.61 -18.00 8.54
CA PRO A 23 10.79 -17.92 9.75
C PRO A 23 11.00 -16.61 10.53
N VAL A 24 12.24 -16.12 10.59
CA VAL A 24 12.57 -14.86 11.28
C VAL A 24 11.99 -13.67 10.53
N ARG A 25 12.15 -13.65 9.20
CA ARG A 25 11.56 -12.61 8.33
C ARG A 25 10.04 -12.56 8.45
N GLN A 26 9.39 -13.72 8.48
CA GLN A 26 7.94 -13.81 8.63
C GLN A 26 7.47 -13.32 10.01
N ALA A 27 8.16 -13.71 11.09
CA ALA A 27 7.87 -13.22 12.44
C ALA A 27 8.04 -11.69 12.53
N ALA A 28 9.13 -11.15 11.96
CA ALA A 28 9.37 -9.71 11.88
C ALA A 28 8.26 -8.98 11.11
N ALA A 29 7.79 -9.54 9.99
CA ALA A 29 6.71 -8.96 9.19
C ALA A 29 5.37 -8.92 9.94
N ILE A 30 5.05 -9.98 10.69
CA ILE A 30 3.86 -10.04 11.55
C ILE A 30 3.96 -8.99 12.66
N TYR A 31 5.13 -8.88 13.29
CA TYR A 31 5.37 -7.88 14.34
C TYR A 31 5.23 -6.46 13.80
N LEU A 32 5.90 -6.14 12.68
CA LEU A 32 5.82 -4.84 12.04
C LEU A 32 4.37 -4.46 11.71
N LYS A 33 3.57 -5.40 11.18
CA LYS A 33 2.15 -5.18 10.91
C LYS A 33 1.37 -4.86 12.18
N ASN A 34 1.56 -5.61 13.26
CA ASN A 34 0.88 -5.35 14.52
C ASN A 34 1.25 -3.98 15.08
N MET A 35 2.54 -3.64 15.03
CA MET A 35 3.06 -2.36 15.49
C MET A 35 2.51 -1.19 14.66
N VAL A 36 2.52 -1.28 13.33
CA VAL A 36 1.93 -0.25 12.44
C VAL A 36 0.43 -0.11 12.68
N SER A 37 -0.31 -1.23 12.75
CA SER A 37 -1.75 -1.21 13.03
C SER A 37 -2.10 -0.52 14.35
N GLN A 38 -1.25 -0.68 15.37
CA GLN A 38 -1.53 -0.20 16.72
C GLN A 38 -1.06 1.23 16.96
N TYR A 39 0.08 1.63 16.38
CA TYR A 39 0.86 2.81 16.78
C TYR A 39 1.20 3.78 15.64
N TRP A 40 0.64 3.57 14.43
CA TRP A 40 0.83 4.50 13.31
C TRP A 40 -0.02 5.77 13.45
N GLN A 41 -1.28 5.65 13.87
CA GLN A 41 -2.08 6.82 14.24
C GLN A 41 -1.63 7.30 15.62
N ASP A 42 -1.32 8.59 15.74
CA ASP A 42 -1.02 9.20 17.03
C ASP A 42 -2.21 9.00 17.97
N ARG A 43 -2.00 8.27 19.06
CA ARG A 43 -3.00 8.12 20.10
C ARG A 43 -2.93 9.33 21.03
N GLU A 44 -4.06 9.96 21.27
CA GLU A 44 -4.20 10.90 22.38
C GLU A 44 -4.42 10.12 23.68
N PRO A 45 -3.88 10.59 24.81
CA PRO A 45 -4.18 9.99 26.10
C PRO A 45 -5.68 10.11 26.39
N SER A 46 -6.30 9.04 26.89
CA SER A 46 -7.69 9.09 27.32
C SER A 46 -7.84 10.05 28.51
N LEU A 47 -9.01 10.68 28.68
CA LEU A 47 -9.28 11.60 29.78
C LEU A 47 -9.02 10.89 31.12
N GLY A 48 -7.93 11.26 31.80
CA GLY A 48 -7.50 10.69 33.09
C GLY A 48 -6.26 9.80 33.04
N GLU A 49 -5.77 9.43 31.85
CA GLU A 49 -4.49 8.70 31.72
C GLU A 49 -3.30 9.67 31.67
N VAL A 50 -2.37 9.52 32.62
CA VAL A 50 -1.12 10.31 32.69
C VAL A 50 -0.04 9.73 31.75
N VAL A 51 -0.25 8.53 31.24
CA VAL A 51 0.74 7.83 30.40
C VAL A 51 0.50 8.15 28.94
N PHE A 52 1.45 8.88 28.33
CA PHE A 52 1.45 9.06 26.89
C PHE A 52 1.62 7.71 26.17
N PRO A 53 0.69 7.34 25.28
CA PRO A 53 0.78 6.10 24.53
C PRO A 53 2.05 6.08 23.66
N PHE A 54 2.54 4.87 23.39
CA PHE A 54 3.63 4.67 22.44
C PHE A 54 3.15 5.03 21.03
N ASN A 55 3.92 5.85 20.33
CA ASN A 55 3.72 6.19 18.93
C ASN A 55 5.04 5.99 18.18
N ILE A 56 4.97 5.46 16.95
CA ILE A 56 6.15 5.31 16.09
C ILE A 56 6.70 6.72 15.79
N HIS A 57 8.01 6.90 15.94
CA HIS A 57 8.65 8.19 15.71
C HIS A 57 8.51 8.62 14.23
N GLU A 58 8.36 9.91 13.94
CA GLU A 58 8.12 10.39 12.57
C GLU A 58 9.28 10.06 11.61
N ASN A 59 10.53 10.10 12.09
CA ASN A 59 11.69 9.62 11.30
C ASN A 59 11.55 8.15 10.88
N ASP A 60 11.05 7.29 11.78
CA ASP A 60 10.81 5.88 11.49
C ASP A 60 9.63 5.73 10.52
N ARG A 61 8.56 6.53 10.70
CA ARG A 61 7.42 6.56 9.76
C ARG A 61 7.87 6.95 8.35
N GLN A 62 8.70 7.97 8.21
CA GLN A 62 9.26 8.39 6.94
C GLN A 62 10.05 7.26 6.27
N GLN A 63 10.95 6.60 7.00
CA GLN A 63 11.70 5.46 6.46
C GLN A 63 10.81 4.29 6.06
N ILE A 64 9.74 4.00 6.81
CA ILE A 64 8.76 2.98 6.41
C ILE A 64 8.07 3.40 5.11
N ARG A 65 7.58 4.65 5.00
CA ARG A 65 6.98 5.20 3.77
C ARG A 65 7.93 5.08 2.57
N ASP A 66 9.21 5.31 2.78
CA ASP A 66 10.21 5.28 1.71
C ASP A 66 10.57 3.88 1.20
N HIS A 67 10.28 2.80 1.94
CA HIS A 67 10.74 1.45 1.58
C HIS A 67 9.64 0.38 1.55
N LEU A 68 8.42 0.70 1.98
CA LEU A 68 7.35 -0.30 2.12
C LEU A 68 6.89 -0.88 0.78
N VAL A 69 6.81 -0.06 -0.28
CA VAL A 69 6.40 -0.51 -1.62
C VAL A 69 7.45 -1.45 -2.22
N GLU A 70 8.73 -1.10 -2.07
CA GLU A 70 9.88 -1.93 -2.44
C GLU A 70 9.84 -3.28 -1.72
N GLY A 71 9.54 -3.28 -0.42
CA GLY A 71 9.38 -4.49 0.37
C GLY A 71 8.28 -5.41 -0.16
N ILE A 72 7.12 -4.85 -0.54
CA ILE A 72 6.01 -5.61 -1.14
C ILE A 72 6.43 -6.26 -2.47
N ILE A 73 7.17 -5.54 -3.31
CA ILE A 73 7.65 -6.04 -4.60
C ILE A 73 8.60 -7.23 -4.40
N ARG A 74 9.60 -7.07 -3.51
CA ARG A 74 10.71 -8.02 -3.36
C ARG A 74 10.37 -9.27 -2.54
N CYS A 75 9.44 -9.17 -1.59
CA CYS A 75 9.18 -10.26 -0.65
C CYS A 75 8.28 -11.36 -1.23
N PRO A 76 8.42 -12.62 -0.76
CA PRO A 76 7.51 -13.71 -1.11
C PRO A 76 6.09 -13.48 -0.56
N GLU A 77 5.11 -14.23 -1.06
CA GLU A 77 3.67 -14.00 -0.81
C GLU A 77 3.29 -13.88 0.67
N SER A 78 3.79 -14.76 1.53
CA SER A 78 3.47 -14.77 2.97
C SER A 78 3.84 -13.43 3.63
N ILE A 79 5.07 -12.95 3.39
CA ILE A 79 5.58 -11.68 3.91
C ILE A 79 4.88 -10.50 3.22
N ARG A 80 4.73 -10.57 1.90
CA ARG A 80 4.07 -9.54 1.08
C ARG A 80 2.66 -9.25 1.58
N SER A 81 1.93 -10.28 2.00
CA SER A 81 0.58 -10.13 2.58
C SER A 81 0.58 -9.27 3.86
N GLN A 82 1.58 -9.43 4.74
CA GLN A 82 1.71 -8.65 5.96
C GLN A 82 2.10 -7.19 5.65
N LEU A 83 3.06 -6.98 4.75
CA LEU A 83 3.48 -5.63 4.33
C LEU A 83 2.33 -4.87 3.63
N THR A 84 1.49 -5.58 2.89
CA THR A 84 0.30 -5.00 2.26
C THR A 84 -0.72 -4.53 3.30
N MET A 85 -0.85 -5.22 4.44
CA MET A 85 -1.66 -4.76 5.57
C MET A 85 -1.06 -3.51 6.22
N CYS A 86 0.27 -3.47 6.42
CA CYS A 86 0.95 -2.25 6.87
C CYS A 86 0.62 -1.08 5.93
N LEU A 87 0.76 -1.31 4.61
CA LEU A 87 0.55 -0.28 3.61
C LEU A 87 -0.85 0.32 3.66
N ARG A 88 -1.88 -0.53 3.85
CA ARG A 88 -3.26 -0.04 4.01
C ARG A 88 -3.40 0.92 5.20
N VAL A 89 -2.78 0.60 6.34
CA VAL A 89 -2.82 1.48 7.53
C VAL A 89 -2.09 2.79 7.23
N VAL A 90 -0.89 2.73 6.66
CA VAL A 90 -0.11 3.92 6.32
C VAL A 90 -0.88 4.83 5.36
N ILE A 91 -1.42 4.29 4.26
CA ILE A 91 -2.24 5.06 3.30
C ILE A 91 -3.44 5.71 4.00
N LYS A 92 -4.17 4.96 4.83
CA LYS A 92 -5.37 5.44 5.51
C LYS A 92 -5.13 6.71 6.33
N HIS A 93 -3.96 6.82 6.95
CA HIS A 93 -3.63 7.92 7.84
C HIS A 93 -2.78 9.01 7.18
N ASP A 94 -1.98 8.67 6.18
CA ASP A 94 -0.99 9.60 5.61
C ASP A 94 -1.31 10.06 4.19
N PHE A 95 -2.15 9.36 3.42
CA PHE A 95 -2.56 9.81 2.09
C PHE A 95 -3.94 10.51 2.16
N PRO A 96 -4.12 11.67 1.50
CA PRO A 96 -3.18 12.38 0.63
C PRO A 96 -2.28 13.39 1.35
N GLY A 97 -2.34 13.51 2.68
CA GLY A 97 -1.65 14.56 3.43
C GLY A 97 -0.13 14.39 3.50
N ARG A 98 0.33 13.55 4.42
CA ARG A 98 1.77 13.37 4.72
C ARG A 98 2.52 12.56 3.66
N TRP A 99 1.83 11.78 2.82
CA TRP A 99 2.48 10.85 1.89
C TRP A 99 1.85 10.81 0.48
N THR A 100 1.99 11.90 -0.26
CA THR A 100 1.60 11.98 -1.68
C THR A 100 2.49 11.13 -2.60
N ALA A 101 3.79 11.01 -2.25
CA ALA A 101 4.82 10.32 -3.05
C ALA A 101 4.53 8.83 -3.33
N ILE A 102 3.56 8.21 -2.65
CA ILE A 102 3.11 6.86 -2.98
C ILE A 102 2.61 6.76 -4.43
N VAL A 103 1.96 7.81 -4.95
CA VAL A 103 1.45 7.84 -6.32
C VAL A 103 2.62 7.77 -7.31
N ASP A 104 3.65 8.59 -7.11
CA ASP A 104 4.83 8.60 -7.96
C ASP A 104 5.58 7.25 -7.92
N LYS A 105 5.73 6.67 -6.72
CA LYS A 105 6.34 5.34 -6.54
C LYS A 105 5.58 4.26 -7.29
N ILE A 106 4.25 4.19 -7.16
CA ILE A 106 3.43 3.22 -7.89
C ILE A 106 3.60 3.41 -9.40
N GLY A 107 3.58 4.67 -9.87
CA GLY A 107 3.76 5.01 -11.28
C GLY A 107 5.10 4.53 -11.83
N ALA A 108 6.19 4.83 -11.13
CA ALA A 108 7.54 4.44 -11.52
C ALA A 108 7.67 2.91 -11.66
N TYR A 109 7.17 2.14 -10.69
CA TYR A 109 7.25 0.68 -10.75
C TYR A 109 6.35 0.05 -11.81
N LEU A 110 5.17 0.64 -12.09
CA LEU A 110 4.30 0.21 -13.20
C LEU A 110 4.92 0.49 -14.57
N GLN A 111 5.81 1.48 -14.68
CA GLN A 111 6.55 1.78 -15.92
C GLN A 111 7.83 0.95 -16.09
N SER A 112 8.30 0.28 -15.02
CA SER A 112 9.47 -0.59 -15.10
C SER A 112 9.28 -1.75 -16.08
N GLN A 113 10.36 -2.36 -16.56
CA GLN A 113 10.31 -3.56 -17.42
C GLN A 113 10.17 -4.85 -16.62
N SER A 114 10.09 -4.78 -15.29
CA SER A 114 10.04 -5.93 -14.40
C SER A 114 8.59 -6.30 -14.10
N SER A 115 8.17 -7.46 -14.60
CA SER A 115 6.84 -8.01 -14.36
C SER A 115 6.59 -8.24 -12.84
N GLY A 116 7.62 -8.64 -12.09
CA GLY A 116 7.60 -8.71 -10.61
C GLY A 116 7.26 -7.39 -9.93
N SER A 117 7.78 -6.29 -10.46
CA SER A 117 7.46 -4.95 -9.97
C SER A 117 6.01 -4.58 -10.23
N TRP A 118 5.46 -4.92 -11.41
CA TRP A 118 4.06 -4.63 -11.73
C TRP A 118 3.09 -5.23 -10.72
N TYR A 119 3.27 -6.50 -10.35
CA TYR A 119 2.37 -7.15 -9.39
C TYR A 119 2.39 -6.46 -8.02
N GLY A 120 3.57 -6.15 -7.49
CA GLY A 120 3.71 -5.44 -6.21
C GLY A 120 3.10 -4.03 -6.24
N SER A 121 3.29 -3.29 -7.33
CA SER A 121 2.69 -1.96 -7.53
C SER A 121 1.18 -2.00 -7.63
N LEU A 122 0.62 -3.01 -8.31
CA LEU A 122 -0.83 -3.20 -8.40
C LEU A 122 -1.44 -3.59 -7.05
N LEU A 123 -0.71 -4.33 -6.21
CA LEU A 123 -1.13 -4.57 -4.83
C LEU A 123 -1.15 -3.26 -4.01
N ALA A 124 -0.15 -2.40 -4.20
CA ALA A 124 -0.11 -1.10 -3.55
C ALA A 124 -1.26 -0.19 -4.01
N LEU A 125 -1.49 -0.11 -5.32
CA LEU A 125 -2.63 0.62 -5.89
C LEU A 125 -3.97 0.09 -5.40
N TYR A 126 -4.11 -1.24 -5.29
CA TYR A 126 -5.32 -1.83 -4.72
C TYR A 126 -5.56 -1.40 -3.27
N GLN A 127 -4.52 -1.28 -2.44
CA GLN A 127 -4.68 -0.75 -1.08
C GLN A 127 -5.09 0.71 -1.09
N LEU A 128 -4.54 1.52 -2.01
CA LEU A 128 -4.96 2.90 -2.20
C LEU A 128 -6.46 2.99 -2.48
N VAL A 129 -6.95 2.27 -3.50
CA VAL A 129 -8.38 2.22 -3.84
C VAL A 129 -9.23 1.72 -2.66
N LYS A 130 -8.85 0.61 -2.02
CA LYS A 130 -9.63 0.02 -0.91
C LYS A 130 -9.73 0.92 0.30
N THR A 131 -8.79 1.83 0.50
CA THR A 131 -8.81 2.78 1.63
C THR A 131 -9.96 3.80 1.50
N TYR A 132 -10.44 4.04 0.27
CA TYR A 132 -11.53 4.96 -0.02
C TYR A 132 -12.92 4.32 -0.13
N GLU A 133 -13.02 3.00 0.02
CA GLU A 133 -14.29 2.25 -0.12
C GLU A 133 -15.42 2.78 0.77
N TYR A 134 -15.08 3.26 1.96
CA TYR A 134 -16.03 3.76 2.96
C TYR A 134 -15.87 5.27 3.22
N ARG A 135 -15.02 5.96 2.45
CA ARG A 135 -14.87 7.42 2.52
C ARG A 135 -16.08 8.11 1.89
N LYS A 136 -16.40 9.33 2.34
CA LYS A 136 -17.48 10.13 1.76
C LYS A 136 -17.13 10.59 0.34
N ALA A 137 -18.12 11.01 -0.45
CA ALA A 137 -17.93 11.34 -1.86
C ALA A 137 -16.95 12.51 -2.08
N ASP A 138 -17.05 13.54 -1.26
CA ASP A 138 -16.20 14.73 -1.23
C ASP A 138 -14.74 14.42 -0.87
N GLU A 139 -14.51 13.40 -0.03
CA GLU A 139 -13.16 12.97 0.36
C GLU A 139 -12.43 12.16 -0.72
N ARG A 140 -13.09 11.75 -1.82
CA ARG A 140 -12.53 10.82 -2.82
C ARG A 140 -11.72 11.50 -3.93
N GLN A 141 -11.75 12.82 -4.03
CA GLN A 141 -11.03 13.56 -5.08
C GLN A 141 -9.55 13.17 -5.23
N PRO A 142 -8.77 12.98 -4.15
CA PRO A 142 -7.37 12.57 -4.26
C PRO A 142 -7.18 11.20 -4.91
N LEU A 143 -8.10 10.25 -4.63
CA LEU A 143 -8.08 8.95 -5.30
C LEU A 143 -8.42 9.11 -6.79
N LEU A 144 -9.46 9.89 -7.13
CA LEU A 144 -9.88 10.08 -8.52
C LEU A 144 -8.74 10.69 -9.36
N ALA A 145 -8.06 11.70 -8.82
CA ALA A 145 -6.88 12.29 -9.46
C ALA A 145 -5.76 11.26 -9.69
N ALA A 146 -5.46 10.42 -8.69
CA ALA A 146 -4.47 9.34 -8.87
C ALA A 146 -4.91 8.32 -9.93
N MET A 147 -6.20 7.96 -9.97
CA MET A 147 -6.72 6.99 -10.93
C MET A 147 -6.73 7.51 -12.37
N GLN A 148 -6.89 8.81 -12.61
CA GLN A 148 -6.73 9.41 -13.94
C GLN A 148 -5.34 9.14 -14.53
N ILE A 149 -4.30 9.08 -13.68
CA ILE A 149 -2.92 8.76 -14.07
C ILE A 149 -2.77 7.25 -14.31
N PHE A 150 -3.31 6.42 -13.42
CA PHE A 150 -3.05 4.98 -13.47
C PHE A 150 -3.92 4.20 -14.46
N LEU A 151 -5.16 4.63 -14.73
CA LEU A 151 -6.08 3.90 -15.60
C LEU A 151 -5.52 3.67 -17.02
N PRO A 152 -4.97 4.68 -17.74
CA PRO A 152 -4.38 4.47 -19.05
C PRO A 152 -3.23 3.45 -19.02
N ARG A 153 -2.37 3.52 -17.98
CA ARG A 153 -1.24 2.60 -17.84
C ARG A 153 -1.70 1.16 -17.57
N ILE A 154 -2.70 0.98 -16.72
CA ILE A 154 -3.28 -0.33 -16.41
C ILE A 154 -3.97 -0.93 -17.63
N GLN A 155 -4.67 -0.12 -18.42
CA GLN A 155 -5.26 -0.53 -19.69
C GLN A 155 -4.19 -1.01 -20.67
N GLN A 156 -3.10 -0.26 -20.82
CA GLN A 156 -1.99 -0.69 -21.68
C GLN A 156 -1.38 -2.02 -21.18
N LEU A 157 -1.17 -2.16 -19.87
CA LEU A 157 -0.62 -3.37 -19.26
C LEU A 157 -1.51 -4.58 -19.50
N ILE A 158 -2.83 -4.49 -19.26
CA ILE A 158 -3.71 -5.63 -19.48
C ILE A 158 -3.73 -6.04 -20.95
N SER A 159 -3.77 -5.08 -21.89
CA SER A 159 -3.70 -5.35 -23.33
C SER A 159 -2.41 -6.07 -23.74
N GLN A 160 -1.26 -5.68 -23.17
CA GLN A 160 0.02 -6.36 -23.40
C GLN A 160 0.02 -7.81 -22.89
N LEU A 161 -0.68 -8.07 -21.78
CA LEU A 161 -0.71 -9.37 -21.13
C LEU A 161 -1.75 -10.34 -21.72
N LEU A 162 -2.71 -9.86 -22.53
CA LEU A 162 -3.78 -10.71 -23.09
C LEU A 162 -3.26 -11.90 -23.90
N ALA A 163 -2.14 -11.74 -24.61
CA ALA A 163 -1.54 -12.80 -25.40
C ALA A 163 -0.66 -13.76 -24.57
N ASP A 164 -0.30 -13.38 -23.34
CA ASP A 164 0.57 -14.14 -22.45
C ASP A 164 -0.27 -14.98 -21.48
N ALA A 165 -0.26 -16.30 -21.66
CA ALA A 165 -1.01 -17.27 -20.85
C ALA A 165 -0.21 -17.80 -19.64
N THR A 166 0.96 -17.22 -19.32
CA THR A 166 1.72 -17.63 -18.13
C THR A 166 0.92 -17.38 -16.85
N ILE A 167 1.14 -18.22 -15.82
CA ILE A 167 0.51 -18.07 -14.50
C ILE A 167 0.75 -16.66 -13.93
N PHE A 168 1.93 -16.11 -14.18
CA PHE A 168 2.31 -14.79 -13.71
C PHE A 168 1.54 -13.66 -14.42
N SER A 169 1.38 -13.75 -15.75
CA SER A 169 0.52 -12.85 -16.52
C SER A 169 -0.93 -12.89 -16.01
N VAL A 170 -1.49 -14.09 -15.84
CA VAL A 170 -2.86 -14.28 -15.33
C VAL A 170 -3.02 -13.70 -13.92
N LEU A 171 -2.01 -13.84 -13.06
CA LEU A 171 -2.01 -13.25 -11.73
C LEU A 171 -2.08 -11.71 -11.79
N ILE A 172 -1.30 -11.09 -12.67
CA ILE A 172 -1.36 -9.63 -12.88
C ILE A 172 -2.71 -9.21 -13.43
N GLN A 173 -3.22 -9.88 -14.46
CA GLN A 173 -4.53 -9.59 -15.05
C GLN A 173 -5.64 -9.68 -13.99
N LYS A 174 -5.64 -10.73 -13.17
CA LYS A 174 -6.57 -10.88 -12.03
C LYS A 174 -6.44 -9.72 -11.05
N GLN A 175 -5.22 -9.28 -10.74
CA GLN A 175 -5.00 -8.17 -9.81
C GLN A 175 -5.44 -6.82 -10.38
N ILE A 176 -5.28 -6.61 -11.69
CA ILE A 176 -5.83 -5.45 -12.42
C ILE A 176 -7.37 -5.44 -12.30
N LEU A 177 -8.03 -6.55 -12.65
CA LEU A 177 -9.48 -6.66 -12.59
C LEU A 177 -10.02 -6.46 -11.18
N LYS A 178 -9.33 -7.01 -10.17
CA LYS A 178 -9.67 -6.81 -8.76
C LYS A 178 -9.58 -5.34 -8.33
N THR A 179 -8.58 -4.62 -8.84
CA THR A 179 -8.40 -3.18 -8.59
C THR A 179 -9.47 -2.35 -9.27
N PHE A 180 -9.76 -2.66 -10.54
CA PHE A 180 -10.83 -2.03 -11.29
C PHE A 180 -12.21 -2.24 -10.63
N HIS A 181 -12.54 -3.47 -10.26
CA HIS A 181 -13.78 -3.79 -9.55
C HIS A 181 -13.92 -2.99 -8.25
N ALA A 182 -12.86 -2.91 -7.44
CA ALA A 182 -12.88 -2.11 -6.21
C ALA A 182 -13.08 -0.61 -6.50
N LEU A 183 -12.45 -0.08 -7.55
CA LEU A 183 -12.63 1.31 -7.97
C LEU A 183 -14.07 1.58 -8.40
N VAL A 184 -14.66 0.67 -9.19
CA VAL A 184 -16.06 0.75 -9.62
C VAL A 184 -16.98 0.77 -8.41
N GLN A 185 -16.79 -0.11 -7.43
CA GLN A 185 -17.59 -0.13 -6.21
C GLN A 185 -17.47 1.17 -5.39
N VAL A 186 -16.27 1.77 -5.35
CA VAL A 186 -16.08 3.09 -4.75
C VAL A 186 -16.88 4.12 -5.54
N CYS A 187 -16.73 4.17 -6.86
CA CYS A 187 -17.36 5.19 -7.70
C CYS A 187 -18.89 5.09 -7.75
N VAL A 188 -19.48 3.89 -7.91
CA VAL A 188 -20.94 3.66 -8.04
C VAL A 188 -21.74 4.07 -6.80
N ARG A 189 -21.13 4.04 -5.60
CA ARG A 189 -21.77 4.60 -4.40
C ARG A 189 -21.95 6.12 -4.45
N VAL A 190 -21.42 6.77 -5.48
CA VAL A 190 -21.74 8.14 -5.88
C VAL A 190 -22.38 8.05 -7.27
N HIS A 191 -23.35 8.88 -7.59
CA HIS A 191 -23.90 9.01 -8.96
C HIS A 191 -22.87 9.58 -9.97
N VAL A 192 -21.60 9.16 -9.93
CA VAL A 192 -20.45 9.77 -10.65
C VAL A 192 -19.77 8.75 -11.58
N PHE A 193 -20.46 7.67 -11.95
CA PHE A 193 -19.89 6.67 -12.85
C PHE A 193 -19.58 7.23 -14.25
N MET A 194 -20.27 8.30 -14.68
CA MET A 194 -20.10 8.88 -16.02
C MET A 194 -18.89 9.80 -16.20
N CYS A 195 -18.34 10.43 -15.15
CA CYS A 195 -17.33 11.49 -15.36
C CYS A 195 -15.85 11.01 -15.37
N VAL A 196 -15.59 9.73 -15.08
CA VAL A 196 -14.20 9.21 -14.97
C VAL A 196 -13.86 8.24 -16.10
N PHE A 197 -14.86 7.72 -16.81
CA PHE A 197 -14.69 6.67 -17.82
C PHE A 197 -15.08 7.08 -19.25
N PHE A 198 -15.52 8.33 -19.47
CA PHE A 198 -15.74 8.94 -20.77
C PHE A 198 -14.97 10.26 -20.89
#